data_AF-A0A1A8HFI0-F1
#
_entry.id   AF-A0A1A8HFI0-F1
#
_cell.length_a   1.000
_cell.length_b   1.000
_cell.length_c   1.000
_cell.angle_alpha   90.00
_cell.angle_beta   90.00
_cell.angle_gamma   90.00
#
_symmetry.space_group_name_H-M   'P 1'
#
loop_
_entity.id
_entity.type
_entity.pdbx_description
1 polymer ?
#
loop_
_entity_poly.entity_id
_entity_poly.type
_entity_poly.pdbx_seq_one_letter_code
_entity_poly.pdbx_strand_id
1 'polypeptide(L)'
;MLSGGREGLFELGQQLQQQGEYQAALHCFLSCLLGLTHVQSFTSLPNCLHQIAELFISEKNYGKALQFIQAEKMFYEVALIELTALQGSTGPQEEASLGSAGWMTPEEFSEQASQAQHLERLAQLCIMSKQPHLALEYSGKATKIHQRAFGNDHPITARSLELMATVYAEIGKTEYSDSL
;
A
#
# COMPACT_ATOMS: atom_id res chain seq x y z
N MET A 1 -28.80 16.87 -19.96
CA MET A 1 -27.37 17.13 -20.26
C MET A 1 -26.57 16.67 -19.06
N LEU A 2 -26.10 15.42 -19.04
CA LEU A 2 -25.15 14.95 -18.01
C LEU A 2 -23.74 15.18 -18.56
N SER A 3 -23.32 16.44 -18.51
CA SER A 3 -21.98 16.90 -18.88
C SER A 3 -21.02 16.72 -17.70
N GLY A 4 -20.98 15.53 -17.12
CA GLY A 4 -20.05 15.18 -16.05
C GLY A 4 -19.53 13.79 -16.36
N GLY A 5 -18.22 13.63 -16.50
CA GLY A 5 -17.61 12.32 -16.71
C GLY A 5 -17.79 11.39 -15.50
N ARG A 6 -16.80 10.54 -15.25
CA ARG A 6 -16.81 9.63 -14.07
C ARG A 6 -17.02 10.36 -12.75
N GLU A 7 -16.57 11.61 -12.63
CA GLU A 7 -16.77 12.42 -11.43
C GLU A 7 -18.22 12.86 -11.23
N GLY A 8 -18.96 13.17 -12.29
CA GLY A 8 -20.38 13.48 -12.18
C GLY A 8 -21.21 12.26 -11.75
N LEU A 9 -20.82 11.06 -12.19
CA LEU A 9 -21.43 9.81 -11.71
C LEU A 9 -21.09 9.51 -10.26
N PHE A 10 -19.88 9.84 -9.82
CA PHE A 10 -19.46 9.70 -8.43
C PHE A 10 -20.22 10.65 -7.50
N GLU A 11 -20.35 11.93 -7.86
CA GLU A 11 -21.15 12.90 -7.10
C GLU A 11 -22.63 12.49 -7.01
N LEU A 12 -23.20 11.97 -8.10
CA LEU A 12 -24.56 11.44 -8.09
C LEU A 12 -24.69 10.25 -7.13
N GLY A 13 -23.71 9.34 -7.11
CA GLY A 13 -23.66 8.23 -6.15
C GLY A 13 -23.64 8.71 -4.70
N GLN A 14 -22.88 9.78 -4.39
CA GLN A 14 -22.85 10.38 -3.05
C GLN A 14 -24.19 11.01 -2.66
N GLN A 15 -24.87 11.69 -3.59
CA GLN A 15 -26.20 12.27 -3.32
C GLN A 15 -27.24 11.18 -3.03
N LEU A 16 -27.22 10.08 -3.78
CA LEU A 16 -28.11 8.93 -3.55
C LEU A 16 -27.83 8.26 -2.19
N GLN A 17 -26.56 8.18 -1.80
CA GLN A 17 -26.17 7.66 -0.49
C GLN A 17 -26.72 8.53 0.65
N GLN A 18 -26.71 9.86 0.50
CA GLN A 18 -27.31 10.79 1.48
C GLN A 18 -28.83 10.69 1.55
N GLN A 19 -29.48 10.26 0.47
CA GLN A 19 -30.92 10.02 0.40
C GLN A 19 -31.32 8.64 0.96
N GLY A 20 -30.35 7.80 1.35
CA GLY A 20 -30.58 6.46 1.88
C GLY A 20 -30.75 5.39 0.80
N GLU A 21 -30.55 5.72 -0.48
CA GLU A 21 -30.63 4.78 -1.60
C GLU A 21 -29.28 4.08 -1.83
N TYR A 22 -28.88 3.24 -0.88
CA TYR A 22 -27.57 2.57 -0.86
C TYR A 22 -27.30 1.68 -2.09
N GLN A 23 -28.34 1.01 -2.61
CA GLN A 23 -28.19 0.07 -3.72
C GLN A 23 -28.04 0.78 -5.07
N ALA A 24 -28.74 1.92 -5.24
CA ALA A 24 -28.57 2.79 -6.40
C ALA A 24 -27.20 3.49 -6.36
N ALA A 25 -26.78 3.96 -5.18
CA ALA A 25 -25.44 4.52 -4.97
C ALA A 25 -24.34 3.51 -5.31
N LEU A 26 -24.44 2.26 -4.83
CA LEU A 26 -23.50 1.18 -5.15
C LEU A 26 -23.40 0.97 -6.67
N HIS A 27 -24.54 0.93 -7.36
CA HIS A 27 -24.58 0.77 -8.81
C HIS A 27 -23.89 1.94 -9.54
N CYS A 28 -24.12 3.18 -9.09
CA CYS A 28 -23.43 4.37 -9.61
C CYS A 28 -21.92 4.29 -9.41
N PHE A 29 -21.45 3.92 -8.22
CA PHE A 29 -20.03 3.78 -7.93
C PHE A 29 -19.36 2.66 -8.75
N LEU A 30 -19.99 1.50 -8.86
CA LEU A 30 -19.48 0.41 -9.71
C LEU A 30 -19.45 0.79 -11.19
N SER A 31 -20.44 1.57 -11.65
CA SER A 31 -20.47 2.11 -13.02
C SER A 31 -19.30 3.06 -13.30
N CYS A 32 -18.79 3.78 -12.29
CA CYS A 32 -17.61 4.63 -12.43
C CYS A 32 -16.34 3.83 -12.75
N LEU A 33 -16.26 2.59 -12.26
CA LEU A 33 -15.13 1.68 -12.48
C LEU A 33 -15.19 0.97 -13.84
N LEU A 34 -16.38 0.87 -14.44
CA LEU A 34 -16.57 0.12 -15.68
C LEU A 34 -15.88 0.83 -16.86
N GLY A 35 -14.92 0.14 -17.49
CA GLY A 35 -14.14 0.69 -18.61
C GLY A 35 -13.01 1.65 -18.21
N LEU A 36 -12.55 1.62 -16.96
CA LEU A 36 -11.40 2.42 -16.52
C LEU A 36 -10.11 1.92 -17.21
N THR A 37 -9.57 2.71 -18.15
CA THR A 37 -8.33 2.38 -18.89
C THR A 37 -7.11 3.12 -18.35
N HIS A 38 -7.29 4.35 -17.87
CA HIS A 38 -6.24 5.15 -17.25
C HIS A 38 -6.69 5.69 -15.89
N VAL A 39 -5.89 5.41 -14.86
CA VAL A 39 -6.12 5.82 -13.46
C VAL A 39 -6.17 7.35 -13.33
N GLN A 40 -5.40 8.09 -14.14
CA GLN A 40 -5.34 9.56 -14.15
C GLN A 40 -6.64 10.24 -14.61
N SER A 41 -7.57 9.50 -15.22
CA SER A 41 -8.85 10.03 -15.69
C SER A 41 -9.92 10.17 -14.60
N PHE A 42 -9.64 9.68 -13.39
CA PHE A 42 -10.59 9.69 -12.28
C PHE A 42 -9.88 10.04 -10.97
N THR A 43 -9.92 11.31 -10.57
CA THR A 43 -9.18 11.80 -9.39
C THR A 43 -9.76 11.26 -8.09
N SER A 44 -11.08 11.04 -8.06
CA SER A 44 -11.82 10.51 -6.91
C SER A 44 -11.84 8.97 -6.84
N LEU A 45 -10.99 8.28 -7.59
CA LEU A 45 -10.90 6.81 -7.58
C LEU A 45 -10.71 6.19 -6.19
N PRO A 46 -9.73 6.60 -5.36
CA PRO A 46 -9.55 6.00 -4.04
C PRO A 46 -10.79 6.18 -3.16
N ASN A 47 -11.41 7.37 -3.21
CA ASN A 47 -12.63 7.66 -2.47
C ASN A 47 -13.81 6.79 -2.97
N CYS A 48 -13.92 6.56 -4.27
CA CYS A 48 -14.92 5.67 -4.85
C CYS A 48 -14.77 4.22 -4.40
N LEU A 49 -13.53 3.70 -4.38
CA LEU A 49 -13.24 2.36 -3.87
C LEU A 49 -13.59 2.25 -2.37
N HIS A 50 -13.29 3.29 -1.60
CA HIS A 50 -13.63 3.36 -0.18
C HIS A 50 -15.15 3.30 0.06
N GLN A 51 -15.92 4.14 -0.64
CA GLN A 51 -17.38 4.17 -0.51
C GLN A 51 -18.02 2.83 -0.91
N ILE A 52 -17.51 2.15 -1.94
CA ILE A 52 -17.98 0.81 -2.30
C ILE A 52 -17.70 -0.21 -1.19
N ALA A 53 -16.53 -0.14 -0.58
CA ALA A 53 -16.18 -1.01 0.54
C ALA A 53 -17.11 -0.81 1.74
N GLU A 54 -17.39 0.45 2.12
CA GLU A 54 -18.33 0.77 3.21
C GLU A 54 -19.72 0.22 2.95
N LEU A 55 -20.23 0.33 1.72
CA LEU A 55 -21.51 -0.23 1.35
C LEU A 55 -21.51 -1.76 1.50
N PHE A 56 -20.46 -2.45 1.05
CA PHE A 56 -20.35 -3.90 1.24
C PHE A 56 -20.18 -4.32 2.71
N ILE A 57 -19.55 -3.49 3.55
CA ILE A 57 -19.50 -3.70 5.01
C ILE A 57 -20.92 -3.60 5.59
N SER A 58 -21.72 -2.62 5.16
CA SER A 58 -23.11 -2.47 5.59
C SER A 58 -24.00 -3.66 5.18
N GLU A 59 -23.71 -4.25 4.02
CA GLU A 59 -24.36 -5.48 3.51
C GLU A 59 -23.81 -6.77 4.14
N LYS A 60 -22.85 -6.67 5.09
CA LYS A 60 -22.12 -7.79 5.72
C LYS A 60 -21.34 -8.67 4.73
N ASN A 61 -21.04 -8.16 3.54
CA ASN A 61 -20.24 -8.84 2.52
C ASN A 61 -18.76 -8.45 2.67
N TYR A 62 -18.14 -8.93 3.75
CA TYR A 62 -16.76 -8.57 4.10
C TYR A 62 -15.74 -9.02 3.04
N GLY A 63 -15.99 -10.13 2.35
CA GLY A 63 -15.10 -10.63 1.31
C GLY A 63 -14.95 -9.64 0.14
N LYS A 64 -16.06 -9.06 -0.33
CA LYS A 64 -16.01 -8.01 -1.36
C LYS A 64 -15.44 -6.71 -0.82
N ALA A 65 -15.84 -6.30 0.39
CA ALA A 65 -15.31 -5.09 1.01
C ALA A 65 -13.78 -5.11 1.10
N LEU A 66 -13.20 -6.25 1.51
CA LEU A 66 -11.77 -6.45 1.58
C LEU A 66 -11.08 -6.24 0.22
N GLN A 67 -11.67 -6.74 -0.86
CA GLN A 67 -11.12 -6.56 -2.21
C GLN A 67 -11.07 -5.09 -2.63
N PHE A 68 -12.11 -4.31 -2.29
CA PHE A 68 -12.14 -2.87 -2.61
C PHE A 68 -11.16 -2.06 -1.76
N ILE A 69 -11.00 -2.39 -0.47
CA ILE A 69 -9.97 -1.78 0.39
C ILE A 69 -8.56 -2.13 -0.10
N GLN A 70 -8.34 -3.37 -0.54
CA GLN A 70 -7.07 -3.77 -1.13
C GLN A 70 -6.77 -2.99 -2.41
N ALA A 71 -7.78 -2.80 -3.28
CA ALA A 71 -7.63 -1.98 -4.49
C ALA A 71 -7.31 -0.52 -4.16
N GLU A 72 -7.96 0.05 -3.14
CA GLU A 72 -7.67 1.41 -2.63
C GLU A 72 -6.23 1.52 -2.14
N LYS A 73 -5.76 0.54 -1.35
CA LYS A 73 -4.38 0.48 -0.87
C LYS A 73 -3.38 0.45 -2.04
N MET A 74 -3.61 -0.42 -3.03
CA MET A 74 -2.73 -0.55 -4.20
C MET A 74 -2.63 0.77 -4.98
N PHE A 75 -3.71 1.53 -5.08
CA PHE A 75 -3.69 2.86 -5.70
C PHE A 75 -2.71 3.80 -4.99
N TYR A 76 -2.74 3.87 -3.66
CA TYR A 76 -1.81 4.71 -2.90
C TYR A 76 -0.36 4.21 -2.98
N GLU A 77 -0.14 2.89 -2.99
CA GLU A 77 1.20 2.33 -3.18
C GLU A 77 1.80 2.72 -4.53
N VAL A 78 1.02 2.67 -5.62
CA VAL A 78 1.45 3.12 -6.95
C VAL A 78 1.74 4.62 -6.96
N ALA A 79 0.84 5.44 -6.38
CA ALA A 79 1.05 6.88 -6.28
C ALA A 79 2.33 7.23 -5.50
N LEU A 80 2.63 6.51 -4.42
CA LEU A 80 3.86 6.69 -3.64
C LEU A 80 5.11 6.33 -4.46
N ILE A 81 5.05 5.27 -5.28
CA ILE A 81 6.16 4.89 -6.18
C ILE A 81 6.38 6.00 -7.22
N GLU A 82 5.31 6.50 -7.85
CA GLU A 82 5.39 7.59 -8.83
C GLU A 82 5.97 8.88 -8.23
N LEU A 83 5.51 9.28 -7.04
CA LEU A 83 6.05 10.44 -6.33
C LEU A 83 7.53 10.26 -5.96
N THR A 84 7.92 9.05 -5.52
CA THR A 84 9.32 8.72 -5.22
C THR A 84 10.19 8.79 -6.49
N ALA A 85 9.66 8.36 -7.63
CA ALA A 85 10.35 8.43 -8.92
C ALA A 85 10.52 9.88 -9.41
N LEU A 86 9.52 10.73 -9.23
CA LEU A 86 9.56 12.16 -9.60
C LEU A 86 10.52 12.97 -8.70
N GLN A 87 10.62 12.61 -7.42
CA GLN A 87 11.66 13.13 -6.52
C GLN A 87 13.07 12.74 -6.97
N GLY A 88 13.23 11.59 -7.64
CA GLY A 88 14.50 11.16 -8.23
C GLY A 88 14.86 11.82 -9.55
N SER A 89 13.92 12.49 -10.25
CA SER A 89 14.12 13.04 -11.60
C SER A 89 14.20 14.57 -11.68
N THR A 90 14.03 15.31 -10.58
CA THR A 90 13.97 16.78 -10.58
C THR A 90 15.20 17.41 -9.92
N GLY A 91 16.26 17.61 -10.71
CA GLY A 91 17.30 18.63 -10.45
C GLY A 91 18.24 18.39 -9.26
N PRO A 92 19.40 19.07 -9.24
CA PRO A 92 20.54 18.70 -8.43
C PRO A 92 20.24 18.83 -6.93
N GLN A 93 20.50 17.73 -6.24
CA GLN A 93 21.04 17.64 -4.89
C GLN A 93 21.37 18.99 -4.26
N GLU A 94 20.43 19.57 -3.53
CA GLU A 94 20.71 20.41 -2.37
C GLU A 94 19.61 20.15 -1.31
N GLU A 95 19.86 19.22 -0.40
CA GLU A 95 20.44 19.52 0.92
C GLU A 95 19.30 19.63 1.97
N ALA A 96 18.91 18.54 2.65
CA ALA A 96 19.62 18.13 3.86
C ALA A 96 21.02 18.76 3.95
N SER A 97 21.06 20.07 4.24
CA SER A 97 22.31 20.80 4.33
C SER A 97 22.98 20.42 5.64
N LEU A 98 23.89 19.45 5.56
CA LEU A 98 25.31 19.76 5.63
C LEU A 98 26.11 18.46 5.56
N GLY A 99 26.78 18.25 4.43
CA GLY A 99 28.08 17.63 4.47
C GLY A 99 28.31 16.49 3.49
N SER A 100 28.66 16.89 2.26
CA SER A 100 29.54 16.14 1.36
C SER A 100 28.91 14.99 0.59
N ALA A 101 28.85 15.20 -0.73
CA ALA A 101 29.10 14.16 -1.71
C ALA A 101 30.46 13.48 -1.40
N GLY A 102 30.44 12.54 -0.47
CA GLY A 102 31.45 11.53 -0.28
C GLY A 102 30.73 10.21 -0.41
N TRP A 103 31.42 9.20 -0.92
CA TRP A 103 30.97 7.82 -0.79
C TRP A 103 30.42 7.62 0.62
N MET A 104 29.19 7.12 0.77
CA MET A 104 28.69 6.65 2.08
C MET A 104 29.82 5.82 2.66
N THR A 105 30.32 6.23 3.83
CA THR A 105 31.45 5.52 4.43
C THR A 105 30.99 4.09 4.70
N PRO A 106 31.90 3.10 4.69
CA PRO A 106 31.56 1.74 5.09
C PRO A 106 30.85 1.67 6.45
N GLU A 107 31.04 2.68 7.30
CA GLU A 107 30.42 2.85 8.61
C GLU A 107 28.93 3.19 8.52
N GLU A 108 28.48 4.06 7.61
CA GLU A 108 27.05 4.39 7.42
C GLU A 108 26.27 3.22 6.79
N PHE A 109 26.89 2.49 5.85
CA PHE A 109 26.34 1.23 5.34
C PHE A 109 26.23 0.18 6.45
N SER A 110 27.22 0.11 7.34
CA SER A 110 27.22 -0.80 8.49
C SER A 110 26.13 -0.44 9.50
N GLU A 111 25.91 0.85 9.78
CA GLU A 111 24.83 1.30 10.66
C GLU A 111 23.44 1.01 10.07
N GLN A 112 23.21 1.30 8.79
CA GLN A 112 21.95 0.97 8.12
C GLN A 112 21.71 -0.54 8.05
N ALA A 113 22.74 -1.33 7.78
CA ALA A 113 22.66 -2.78 7.83
C ALA A 113 22.31 -3.28 9.25
N SER A 114 22.89 -2.70 10.29
CA SER A 114 22.57 -3.04 11.68
C SER A 114 21.12 -2.67 12.03
N GLN A 115 20.64 -1.51 11.56
CA GLN A 115 19.26 -1.06 11.74
C GLN A 115 18.28 -2.03 11.08
N ALA A 116 18.59 -2.51 9.87
CA ALA A 116 17.78 -3.49 9.17
C ALA A 116 17.74 -4.83 9.91
N GLN A 117 18.86 -5.30 10.49
CA GLN A 117 18.86 -6.48 11.36
C GLN A 117 18.00 -6.32 12.61
N HIS A 118 17.98 -5.12 13.21
CA HIS A 118 17.08 -4.82 14.33
C HIS A 118 15.61 -4.91 13.90
N LEU A 119 15.27 -4.38 12.72
CA LEU A 119 13.91 -4.47 12.14
C LEU A 119 13.51 -5.92 11.83
N GLU A 120 14.41 -6.75 11.30
CA GLU A 120 14.14 -8.18 11.09
C GLU A 120 13.84 -8.91 12.40
N ARG A 121 14.60 -8.61 13.46
CA ARG A 121 14.36 -9.18 14.79
C ARG A 121 13.01 -8.74 15.35
N LEU A 122 12.61 -7.48 15.16
CA LEU A 122 11.28 -7.01 15.53
C LEU A 122 10.17 -7.72 14.74
N ALA A 123 10.35 -7.91 13.43
CA ALA A 123 9.39 -8.66 12.61
C ALA A 123 9.20 -10.09 13.11
N GLN A 124 10.29 -10.78 13.49
CA GLN A 124 10.23 -12.13 14.08
C GLN A 124 9.50 -12.15 15.42
N LEU A 125 9.75 -11.18 16.30
CA LEU A 125 9.02 -11.05 17.56
C LEU A 125 7.54 -10.77 17.33
N CYS A 126 7.18 -9.98 16.32
CA CYS A 126 5.80 -9.72 15.92
C CYS A 126 5.08 -10.97 15.38
N ILE A 127 5.79 -11.84 14.65
CA ILE A 127 5.25 -13.16 14.28
C ILE A 127 4.93 -13.97 15.53
N MET A 128 5.85 -14.02 16.50
CA MET A 128 5.66 -14.76 17.75
C MET A 128 4.51 -14.20 18.62
N SER A 129 4.30 -12.88 18.59
CA SER A 129 3.22 -12.21 19.31
C SER A 129 1.87 -12.26 18.58
N LYS A 130 1.77 -12.99 17.46
CA LYS A 130 0.57 -13.09 16.61
C LYS A 130 0.09 -11.73 16.07
N GLN A 131 1.02 -10.83 15.74
CA GLN A 131 0.73 -9.54 15.11
C GLN A 131 1.33 -9.51 13.69
N PRO A 132 0.74 -10.24 12.73
CA PRO A 132 1.38 -10.49 11.45
C PRO A 132 1.37 -9.25 10.54
N HIS A 133 0.43 -8.31 10.72
CA HIS A 133 0.43 -7.02 10.03
C HIS A 133 1.62 -6.13 10.41
N LEU A 134 1.98 -6.10 11.70
CA LEU A 134 3.10 -5.32 12.19
C LEU A 134 4.43 -5.97 11.78
N ALA A 135 4.47 -7.30 11.73
CA ALA A 135 5.60 -8.04 11.17
C ALA A 135 5.84 -7.72 9.69
N LEU A 136 4.78 -7.45 8.92
CA LEU A 136 4.89 -7.10 7.50
C LEU A 136 5.53 -5.73 7.32
N GLU A 137 5.15 -4.77 8.16
CA GLU A 137 5.73 -3.42 8.12
C GLU A 137 7.23 -3.44 8.44
N TYR A 138 7.64 -4.16 9.48
CA TYR A 138 9.05 -4.26 9.87
C TYR A 138 9.90 -5.05 8.86
N SER A 139 9.39 -6.17 8.33
CA SER A 139 10.10 -6.96 7.33
C SER A 139 10.23 -6.22 5.99
N GLY A 140 9.23 -5.43 5.59
CA GLY A 140 9.31 -4.57 4.40
C GLY A 140 10.34 -3.45 4.54
N LYS A 141 10.41 -2.79 5.71
CA LYS A 141 11.42 -1.75 6.00
C LYS A 141 12.84 -2.31 5.98
N ALA A 142 13.06 -3.49 6.59
CA ALA A 142 14.36 -4.15 6.59
C ALA A 142 14.83 -4.51 5.17
N THR A 143 13.93 -5.09 4.36
CA THR A 143 14.22 -5.48 2.98
C THR A 143 14.62 -4.28 2.12
N LYS A 144 13.93 -3.14 2.27
CA LYS A 144 14.25 -1.91 1.53
C LYS A 144 15.64 -1.37 1.88
N ILE A 145 16.05 -1.48 3.13
CA ILE A 145 17.40 -1.05 3.56
C ILE A 145 18.45 -2.00 3.00
N HIS A 146 18.24 -3.31 3.09
CA HIS A 146 19.18 -4.30 2.55
C HIS A 146 19.30 -4.24 1.02
N GLN A 147 18.21 -3.98 0.29
CA GLN A 147 18.25 -3.75 -1.15
C GLN A 147 19.10 -2.53 -1.53
N ARG A 148 19.00 -1.42 -0.77
CA ARG A 148 19.83 -0.24 -0.99
C ARG A 148 21.29 -0.46 -0.58
N ALA A 149 21.51 -1.20 0.50
CA ALA A 149 22.84 -1.44 1.05
C ALA A 149 23.66 -2.44 0.24
N PHE A 150 23.02 -3.51 -0.23
CA PHE A 150 23.71 -4.68 -0.79
C PHE A 150 23.23 -5.08 -2.19
N GLY A 151 22.14 -4.51 -2.69
CA GLY A 151 21.51 -4.92 -3.93
C GLY A 151 20.65 -6.19 -3.79
N ASN A 152 20.02 -6.60 -4.89
CA ASN A 152 19.02 -7.68 -4.89
C ASN A 152 19.62 -9.09 -4.83
N ASP A 153 20.81 -9.29 -5.41
CA ASP A 153 21.46 -10.61 -5.50
C ASP A 153 22.26 -10.98 -4.24
N HIS A 154 22.28 -10.10 -3.24
CA HIS A 154 23.03 -10.34 -2.02
C HIS A 154 22.30 -11.31 -1.08
N PRO A 155 23.00 -12.26 -0.44
CA PRO A 155 22.38 -13.24 0.46
C PRO A 155 21.63 -12.62 1.63
N ILE A 156 22.06 -11.44 2.11
CA ILE A 156 21.37 -10.70 3.18
C ILE A 156 19.99 -10.21 2.69
N THR A 157 19.91 -9.69 1.46
CA THR A 157 18.66 -9.23 0.86
C THR A 157 17.72 -10.41 0.56
N ALA A 158 18.26 -11.52 0.07
CA ALA A 158 17.50 -12.75 -0.13
C ALA A 158 16.88 -13.26 1.17
N ARG A 159 17.62 -13.19 2.28
CA ARG A 159 17.12 -13.56 3.61
C ARG A 159 15.98 -12.65 4.10
N SER A 160 16.05 -11.34 3.84
CA SER A 160 14.95 -10.43 4.21
C SER A 160 13.69 -10.68 3.39
N LEU A 161 13.86 -11.00 2.10
CA LEU A 161 12.76 -11.38 1.22
C LEU A 161 12.12 -12.70 1.68
N GLU A 162 12.92 -13.67 2.11
CA GLU A 162 12.44 -14.92 2.70
C GLU A 162 11.66 -14.67 4.02
N LEU A 163 12.15 -13.75 4.86
CA LEU A 163 11.42 -13.32 6.05
C LEU A 163 10.07 -12.68 5.70
N MET A 164 10.03 -11.79 4.70
CA MET A 164 8.77 -11.24 4.20
C MET A 164 7.81 -12.34 3.71
N ALA A 165 8.32 -13.32 2.95
CA ALA A 165 7.51 -14.45 2.48
C ALA A 165 6.91 -15.26 3.64
N THR A 166 7.69 -15.46 4.71
CA THR A 166 7.24 -16.12 5.94
C THR A 166 6.14 -15.33 6.63
N VAL A 167 6.28 -14.00 6.72
CA VAL A 167 5.22 -13.13 7.28
C VAL A 167 3.93 -13.25 6.46
N TYR A 168 4.02 -13.23 5.13
CA TYR A 168 2.84 -13.40 4.27
C TYR A 168 2.15 -14.75 4.47
N ALA A 169 2.93 -15.84 4.64
CA ALA A 169 2.38 -17.15 4.93
C ALA A 169 1.64 -17.19 6.27
N GLU A 170 2.18 -16.53 7.30
CA GLU A 170 1.52 -16.42 8.61
C GLU A 170 0.26 -15.57 8.55
N ILE A 171 0.24 -14.46 7.80
CA ILE A 171 -1.00 -13.69 7.54
C ILE A 171 -2.05 -14.59 6.89
N GLY A 172 -1.68 -15.32 5.84
CA GLY A 172 -2.62 -16.22 5.14
C GLY A 172 -3.18 -17.30 6.07
N LYS A 173 -2.38 -17.79 7.01
CA LYS A 173 -2.79 -18.77 8.01
C LYS A 173 -3.72 -18.18 9.07
N THR A 174 -3.44 -16.98 9.58
CA THR A 174 -4.31 -16.31 10.56
C THR A 174 -5.67 -15.97 9.95
N GLU A 175 -5.68 -15.46 8.72
CA GLU A 175 -6.91 -15.15 7.98
C GLU A 175 -7.74 -16.42 7.73
N TYR A 176 -7.09 -17.55 7.40
CA TYR A 176 -7.75 -18.83 7.23
C TYR A 176 -8.33 -19.38 8.54
N SER A 177 -7.60 -19.26 9.66
CA SER A 177 -8.08 -19.72 10.97
C SER A 177 -9.21 -18.86 11.54
N ASP A 178 -9.19 -17.55 11.29
CA ASP A 178 -10.25 -16.62 11.75
C ASP A 178 -11.53 -16.74 10.92
N SER A 179 -11.46 -17.39 9.75
CA SER A 179 -12.59 -17.65 8.85
C SER A 179 -13.31 -18.98 9.11
N LEU A 180 -12.81 -19.82 10.03
CA LEU A 180 -13.37 -21.13 10.41
C LEU A 180 -14.15 -21.04 11.72
#